data_AF-A0A951CHF5-F1
#
_entry.id   AF-A0A951CHF5-F1
#
_cell.length_a   1.000
_cell.length_b   1.000
_cell.length_c   1.000
_cell.angle_alpha   90.00
_cell.angle_beta   90.00
_cell.angle_gamma   90.00
#
_symmetry.space_group_name_H-M   'P 1'
#
loop_
_entity.id
_entity.type
_entity.pdbx_description
1 polymer ?
#
loop_
_entity_poly.entity_id
_entity_poly.type
_entity_poly.pdbx_seq_one_letter_code
_entity_poly.pdbx_strand_id
1 'polypeptide(L)'
;MKNIVAICLIVITSGLSARQNRSGTEDIRNKFVGAWRLTSLERPGSDGKVHPVDCSGIFVFTRDGHASVQVMERNPQTQPSAGPQQYSAGGYEASWGTYQVDERAHTFTFHIEGALVRSLIGKDLPRAYEFSANQLIVTSTRSDEHWKVTWQRY
;
A
#
# COMPACT_ATOMS: atom_id res chain seq x y z
N MET A 1 31.49 -5.02 -64.91
CA MET A 1 31.58 -4.22 -63.67
C MET A 1 30.20 -4.21 -63.04
N LYS A 2 30.02 -4.87 -61.89
CA LYS A 2 28.72 -5.08 -61.22
C LYS A 2 28.50 -3.95 -60.21
N ASN A 3 27.46 -3.13 -60.39
CA ASN A 3 27.04 -2.12 -59.41
C ASN A 3 25.97 -2.72 -58.50
N ILE A 4 26.30 -2.80 -57.21
CA ILE A 4 25.42 -3.25 -56.14
C ILE A 4 24.56 -2.06 -55.70
N VAL A 5 23.23 -2.20 -55.80
CA VAL A 5 22.28 -1.26 -55.23
C VAL A 5 22.01 -1.68 -53.79
N ALA A 6 22.35 -0.81 -52.83
CA ALA A 6 22.10 -1.01 -51.42
C ALA A 6 20.65 -0.61 -51.07
N ILE A 7 19.91 -1.53 -50.46
CA ILE A 7 18.55 -1.35 -49.93
C ILE A 7 18.68 -0.80 -48.50
N CYS A 8 18.21 0.42 -48.26
CA CYS A 8 18.04 0.97 -46.91
C CYS A 8 16.74 0.42 -46.29
N LEU A 9 16.86 -0.48 -45.32
CA LEU A 9 15.78 -0.88 -44.43
C LEU A 9 15.55 0.24 -43.39
N ILE A 10 14.40 0.92 -43.46
CA ILE A 10 13.98 1.83 -42.39
C ILE A 10 13.34 0.98 -41.28
N VAL A 11 14.07 0.78 -40.19
CA VAL A 11 13.53 0.21 -38.96
C VAL A 11 12.80 1.31 -38.21
N ILE A 12 11.47 1.31 -38.27
CA ILE A 12 10.62 2.16 -37.44
C ILE A 12 10.58 1.52 -36.05
N THR A 13 11.40 2.03 -35.12
CA THR A 13 11.40 1.55 -33.73
C THR A 13 10.17 2.06 -32.98
N SER A 14 9.48 1.10 -32.37
CA SER A 14 8.21 1.20 -31.67
C SER A 14 8.28 2.09 -30.41
N GLY A 15 7.77 3.32 -30.49
CA GLY A 15 7.67 4.24 -29.35
C GLY A 15 6.38 4.15 -28.53
N LEU A 16 5.44 3.24 -28.84
CA LEU A 16 4.08 3.30 -28.28
C LEU A 16 3.87 2.61 -26.91
N SER A 17 4.74 1.71 -26.46
CA SER A 17 4.49 0.98 -25.20
C SER A 17 4.69 1.80 -23.92
N ALA A 18 5.53 2.84 -23.94
CA ALA A 18 5.84 3.60 -22.73
C ALA A 18 4.72 4.56 -22.30
N ARG A 19 3.85 4.99 -23.22
CA ARG A 19 2.79 5.98 -22.96
C ARG A 19 1.54 5.38 -22.31
N GLN A 20 1.23 4.12 -22.62
CA GLN A 20 0.06 3.42 -22.05
C GLN A 20 0.25 3.08 -20.57
N ASN A 21 1.45 2.63 -20.16
CA ASN A 21 1.73 2.30 -18.75
C ASN A 21 1.65 3.52 -17.82
N ARG A 22 2.14 4.69 -18.27
CA ARG A 22 2.13 5.90 -17.45
C ARG A 22 0.71 6.40 -17.15
N SER A 23 -0.20 6.29 -18.12
CA SER A 23 -1.59 6.70 -17.97
C SER A 23 -2.38 5.82 -17.00
N GLY A 24 -2.16 4.49 -17.01
CA GLY A 24 -2.81 3.56 -16.08
C GLY A 24 -2.32 3.76 -14.64
N THR A 25 -1.00 3.85 -14.45
CA THR A 25 -0.41 4.08 -13.12
C THR A 25 -0.78 5.44 -12.52
N GLU A 26 -0.94 6.49 -13.34
CA GLU A 26 -1.45 7.79 -12.85
C GLU A 26 -2.93 7.70 -12.45
N ASP A 27 -3.77 6.97 -13.20
CA ASP A 27 -5.19 6.76 -12.85
C ASP A 27 -5.33 6.02 -11.51
N ILE A 28 -4.59 4.91 -11.31
CA ILE A 28 -4.66 4.16 -10.06
C ILE A 28 -4.07 4.94 -8.89
N ARG A 29 -2.96 5.68 -9.09
CA ARG A 29 -2.40 6.52 -8.03
C ARG A 29 -3.39 7.60 -7.59
N ASN A 30 -4.08 8.23 -8.54
CA ASN A 30 -5.12 9.21 -8.24
C ASN A 30 -6.26 8.62 -7.40
N LYS A 31 -6.56 7.32 -7.53
CA LYS A 31 -7.52 6.63 -6.66
C LYS A 31 -7.02 6.50 -5.23
N PHE A 32 -5.72 6.44 -4.94
CA PHE A 32 -5.23 6.46 -3.55
C PHE A 32 -5.31 7.85 -2.92
N VAL A 33 -5.05 8.91 -3.70
CA VAL A 33 -4.91 10.28 -3.17
C VAL A 33 -6.15 10.71 -2.39
N GLY A 34 -5.91 11.29 -1.21
CA GLY A 34 -6.93 11.78 -0.30
C GLY A 34 -6.76 11.24 1.12
N ALA A 35 -7.71 11.61 1.97
CA ALA A 35 -7.82 11.08 3.32
C ALA A 35 -8.82 9.92 3.34
N TRP A 36 -8.50 8.91 4.14
CA TRP A 36 -9.30 7.72 4.35
C TRP A 36 -9.53 7.50 5.84
N ARG A 37 -10.78 7.33 6.24
CA ARG A 37 -11.20 7.04 7.60
C ARG A 37 -11.24 5.53 7.82
N LEU A 38 -10.65 5.05 8.92
CA LEU A 38 -10.75 3.64 9.29
C LEU A 38 -12.21 3.30 9.64
N THR A 39 -12.73 2.23 9.05
CA THR A 39 -14.09 1.72 9.34
C THR A 39 -14.11 0.31 9.90
N SER A 40 -13.10 -0.50 9.60
CA SER A 40 -12.93 -1.82 10.21
C SER A 40 -11.44 -2.16 10.27
N LEU A 41 -11.03 -2.80 11.36
CA LEU A 41 -9.77 -3.49 11.50
C LEU A 41 -10.08 -4.86 12.08
N GLU A 42 -9.61 -5.89 11.39
CA GLU A 42 -9.72 -7.27 11.79
C GLU A 42 -8.31 -7.84 11.96
N ARG A 43 -8.03 -8.53 13.07
CA ARG A 43 -6.72 -9.18 13.30
C ARG A 43 -6.84 -10.49 14.08
N PRO A 44 -5.86 -11.40 13.98
CA PRO A 44 -5.82 -12.60 14.80
C PRO A 44 -5.83 -12.28 16.30
N GLY A 45 -6.72 -12.94 17.04
CA GLY A 45 -6.72 -12.98 18.49
C GLY A 45 -5.84 -14.12 19.03
N SER A 46 -5.79 -14.25 20.36
CA SER A 46 -5.01 -15.32 21.02
C SER A 46 -5.53 -16.73 20.74
N ASP A 47 -6.77 -16.86 20.27
CA ASP A 47 -7.40 -18.12 19.84
C ASP A 47 -7.07 -18.49 18.38
N GLY A 48 -6.25 -17.69 17.70
CA GLY A 48 -5.89 -17.86 16.29
C GLY A 48 -7.01 -17.48 15.31
N LYS A 49 -8.17 -17.02 15.78
CA LYS A 49 -9.27 -16.54 14.94
C LYS A 49 -9.13 -15.05 14.69
N VAL A 50 -9.69 -14.58 13.58
CA VAL A 50 -9.72 -13.16 13.25
C VAL A 50 -10.89 -12.49 13.99
N HIS A 51 -10.60 -11.41 14.72
CA HIS A 51 -11.57 -10.63 15.48
C HIS A 51 -11.54 -9.16 15.07
N PRO A 52 -12.69 -8.46 15.12
CA PRO A 52 -12.71 -7.02 14.95
C PRO A 52 -12.02 -6.32 16.12
N VAL A 53 -11.34 -5.21 15.83
CA VAL A 53 -10.65 -4.36 16.80
C VAL A 53 -11.40 -3.04 16.92
N ASP A 54 -11.77 -2.67 18.15
CA ASP A 54 -12.35 -1.36 18.43
C ASP A 54 -11.30 -0.25 18.31
N CYS A 55 -11.26 0.38 17.14
CA CYS A 55 -10.26 1.39 16.81
C CYS A 55 -10.82 2.51 15.91
N SER A 56 -10.02 3.56 15.79
CA SER A 56 -10.24 4.68 14.86
C SER A 56 -8.92 5.06 14.23
N GLY A 57 -8.96 5.67 13.06
CA GLY A 57 -7.72 6.01 12.36
C GLY A 57 -7.95 6.81 11.10
N ILE A 58 -6.84 7.30 10.56
CA ILE A 58 -6.77 7.99 9.29
C ILE A 58 -5.58 7.48 8.50
N PHE A 59 -5.78 7.28 7.20
CA PHE A 59 -4.72 7.03 6.24
C PHE A 59 -4.78 8.12 5.18
N VAL A 60 -3.71 8.89 5.03
CA VAL A 60 -3.61 9.95 4.03
C VAL A 60 -2.58 9.55 2.99
N PHE A 61 -2.97 9.66 1.71
CA PHE A 61 -2.08 9.58 0.57
C PHE A 61 -2.07 10.92 -0.17
N THR A 62 -0.90 11.44 -0.47
CA THR A 62 -0.73 12.71 -1.17
C THR A 62 -0.35 12.49 -2.63
N ARG A 63 -0.66 13.47 -3.48
CA ARG A 63 -0.39 13.39 -4.92
C ARG A 63 1.11 13.33 -5.25
N ASP A 64 1.95 13.91 -4.40
CA ASP A 64 3.41 13.91 -4.53
C ASP A 64 4.07 12.61 -4.02
N GLY A 65 3.29 11.59 -3.63
CA GLY A 65 3.80 10.25 -3.34
C GLY A 65 4.10 9.97 -1.87
N HIS A 66 3.57 10.77 -0.95
CA HIS A 66 3.71 10.53 0.49
C HIS A 66 2.47 9.86 1.08
N ALA A 67 2.69 9.14 2.17
CA ALA A 67 1.67 8.43 2.90
C ALA A 67 1.89 8.60 4.40
N SER A 68 0.80 8.74 5.15
CA SER A 68 0.83 8.74 6.62
C SER A 68 -0.37 8.00 7.17
N VAL A 69 -0.13 7.09 8.10
CA VAL A 69 -1.16 6.27 8.73
C VAL A 69 -1.12 6.44 10.24
N GLN A 70 -2.30 6.58 10.82
CA GLN A 70 -2.51 6.58 12.26
C GLN A 70 -3.69 5.67 12.57
N VAL A 71 -3.50 4.73 13.50
CA VAL A 71 -4.56 3.86 14.02
C VAL A 71 -4.45 3.82 15.53
N MET A 72 -5.56 4.08 16.21
CA MET A 72 -5.67 4.09 17.65
C MET A 72 -6.73 3.08 18.09
N GLU A 73 -6.29 2.08 18.84
CA GLU A 73 -7.19 1.22 19.62
C GLU A 73 -7.81 2.03 20.75
N ARG A 74 -9.13 1.99 20.90
CA ARG A 74 -9.82 2.73 21.97
C ARG A 74 -9.54 2.13 23.34
N ASN A 75 -9.42 0.81 23.39
CA ASN A 75 -9.19 0.02 24.60
C ASN A 75 -8.04 -0.96 24.36
N PRO A 76 -6.78 -0.47 24.34
CA PRO A 76 -5.65 -1.33 24.01
C PRO A 76 -5.48 -2.41 25.07
N GLN A 77 -5.49 -3.67 24.62
CA GLN A 77 -5.15 -4.81 25.46
C GLN A 77 -3.65 -5.10 25.32
N THR A 78 -3.03 -5.59 26.38
CA THR A 78 -1.66 -6.14 26.30
C THR A 78 -1.72 -7.41 25.46
N GLN A 79 -1.49 -7.29 24.17
CA GLN A 79 -1.49 -8.43 23.26
C GLN A 79 -0.08 -8.71 22.75
N PRO A 80 0.30 -9.99 22.65
CA PRO A 80 1.49 -10.37 21.91
C PRO A 80 1.34 -9.90 20.46
N SER A 81 2.47 -9.59 19.82
CA SER A 81 2.49 -9.17 18.41
C SER A 81 1.73 -10.20 17.55
N ALA A 82 0.82 -9.75 16.69
CA ALA A 82 0.00 -10.59 15.81
C ALA A 82 0.78 -11.22 14.62
N GLY A 83 2.11 -11.29 14.75
CA GLY A 83 3.07 -11.68 13.73
C GLY A 83 4.49 -11.30 14.17
N PRO A 84 5.52 -11.65 13.39
CA PRO A 84 6.91 -11.30 13.71
C PRO A 84 7.18 -9.78 13.65
N GLN A 85 6.31 -9.04 12.94
CA GLN A 85 6.41 -7.60 12.79
C GLN A 85 5.38 -6.90 13.66
N GLN A 86 5.85 -6.05 14.58
CA GLN A 86 5.00 -5.19 15.38
C GLN A 86 4.80 -3.84 14.67
N TYR A 87 3.55 -3.41 14.54
CA TYR A 87 3.16 -2.16 13.88
C TYR A 87 2.74 -1.06 14.86
N SER A 88 2.27 -1.44 16.05
CA SER A 88 1.78 -0.52 17.07
C SER A 88 2.53 -0.65 18.40
N ALA A 89 2.54 0.43 19.17
CA ALA A 89 3.01 0.46 20.55
C ALA A 89 1.92 1.07 21.43
N GLY A 90 1.54 0.38 22.52
CA GLY A 90 0.45 0.83 23.40
C GLY A 90 -0.90 0.95 22.69
N GLY A 91 -1.13 0.18 21.62
CA GLY A 91 -2.34 0.25 20.78
C GLY A 91 -2.42 1.46 19.86
N TYR A 92 -1.30 2.17 19.66
CA TYR A 92 -1.21 3.23 18.66
C TYR A 92 -0.23 2.81 17.56
N GLU A 93 -0.68 2.88 16.32
CA GLU A 93 0.16 2.84 15.12
C GLU A 93 0.31 4.26 14.61
N ALA A 94 1.54 4.68 14.34
CA ALA A 94 1.84 5.90 13.63
C ALA A 94 3.06 5.68 12.76
N SER A 95 2.91 5.86 11.45
CA SER A 95 4.03 5.86 10.52
C SER A 95 3.78 6.76 9.32
N TRP A 96 4.87 7.26 8.73
CA TRP A 96 4.85 8.10 7.55
C TRP A 96 6.08 7.83 6.67
N GLY A 97 5.97 8.22 5.41
CA GLY A 97 7.02 8.10 4.40
C GLY A 97 6.45 8.20 3.00
N THR A 98 7.02 7.46 2.06
CA THR A 98 6.62 7.46 0.65
C THR A 98 5.91 6.17 0.26
N TYR A 99 5.13 6.19 -0.82
CA TYR A 99 4.47 4.99 -1.33
C TYR A 99 4.61 4.83 -2.85
N GLN A 100 4.71 3.58 -3.28
CA GLN A 100 4.73 3.20 -4.69
C GLN A 100 3.65 2.15 -4.97
N VAL A 101 2.91 2.30 -6.06
CA VAL A 101 1.84 1.38 -6.47
C VAL A 101 2.33 0.48 -7.61
N ASP A 102 2.14 -0.83 -7.47
CA ASP A 102 2.21 -1.81 -8.56
C ASP A 102 0.78 -2.26 -8.90
N GLU A 103 0.25 -1.68 -9.97
CA GLU A 103 -1.11 -1.94 -10.44
C GLU A 103 -1.32 -3.40 -10.86
N ARG A 104 -0.29 -4.02 -11.45
CA ARG A 104 -0.39 -5.39 -11.98
C ARG A 104 -0.39 -6.41 -10.84
N ALA A 105 0.38 -6.15 -9.79
CA ALA A 105 0.41 -6.99 -8.60
C ALA A 105 -0.73 -6.71 -7.62
N HIS A 106 -1.51 -5.63 -7.84
CA HIS A 106 -2.49 -5.11 -6.88
C HIS A 106 -1.88 -4.87 -5.49
N THR A 107 -0.67 -4.29 -5.48
CA THR A 107 0.05 -3.93 -4.26
C THR A 107 0.49 -2.48 -4.24
N PHE A 108 0.64 -1.92 -3.04
CA PHE A 108 1.47 -0.74 -2.83
C PHE A 108 2.55 -1.06 -1.81
N THR A 109 3.73 -0.50 -1.99
CA THR A 109 4.82 -0.56 -1.02
C THR A 109 4.85 0.74 -0.25
N PHE A 110 4.78 0.67 1.08
CA PHE A 110 4.96 1.80 1.97
C PHE A 110 6.40 1.80 2.49
N HIS A 111 7.18 2.80 2.07
CA HIS A 111 8.56 3.01 2.49
C HIS A 111 8.56 3.83 3.77
N ILE A 112 8.90 3.22 4.90
CA ILE A 112 8.78 3.85 6.21
C ILE A 112 9.96 4.76 6.49
N GLU A 113 9.71 6.06 6.59
CA GLU A 113 10.72 7.08 6.93
C GLU A 113 10.67 7.44 8.41
N GLY A 114 9.47 7.45 9.00
CA GLY A 114 9.27 7.66 10.43
C GLY A 114 8.15 6.79 10.99
N ALA A 115 8.33 6.30 12.21
CA ALA A 115 7.33 5.50 12.90
C ALA A 115 7.46 5.59 14.43
N LEU A 116 6.33 5.37 15.13
CA LEU A 116 6.31 5.19 16.59
C LEU A 116 7.12 3.93 16.98
N VAL A 117 6.90 2.82 16.27
CA VAL A 117 7.69 1.59 16.44
C VAL A 117 9.00 1.74 15.66
N ARG A 118 10.11 2.00 16.37
CA ARG A 118 11.42 2.32 15.77
C ARG A 118 11.97 1.24 14.83
N SER A 119 11.64 -0.04 15.06
CA SER A 119 12.09 -1.16 14.23
C SER A 119 11.44 -1.22 12.84
N LEU A 120 10.49 -0.33 12.54
CA LEU A 120 9.91 -0.16 11.20
C LEU A 120 10.69 0.83 10.33
N ILE A 121 11.47 1.74 10.92
CA ILE A 121 12.16 2.80 10.18
C ILE A 121 13.12 2.18 9.16
N GLY A 122 13.02 2.61 7.90
CA GLY A 122 13.80 2.09 6.78
C GLY A 122 13.28 0.79 6.17
N LYS A 123 12.12 0.27 6.60
CA LYS A 123 11.51 -0.93 6.00
C LYS A 123 10.59 -0.57 4.85
N ASP A 124 10.55 -1.50 3.90
CA ASP A 124 9.54 -1.55 2.86
C ASP A 124 8.42 -2.49 3.27
N LEU A 125 7.20 -1.96 3.33
CA LEU A 125 6.01 -2.69 3.71
C LEU A 125 5.11 -2.87 2.48
N PRO A 126 5.25 -3.97 1.72
CA PRO A 126 4.31 -4.30 0.66
C PRO A 126 2.96 -4.66 1.26
N ARG A 127 1.90 -4.11 0.66
CA ARG A 127 0.49 -4.26 1.05
C ARG A 127 -0.34 -4.58 -0.17
N ALA A 128 -1.19 -5.58 -0.06
CA ALA A 128 -2.21 -5.82 -1.07
C ALA A 128 -3.35 -4.82 -0.87
N TYR A 129 -3.96 -4.39 -1.97
CA TYR A 129 -5.08 -3.46 -1.92
C TYR A 129 -6.22 -3.87 -2.85
N GLU A 130 -7.43 -3.47 -2.46
CA GLU A 130 -8.62 -3.54 -3.29
C GLU A 130 -9.44 -2.26 -3.12
N PHE A 131 -9.93 -1.71 -4.22
CA PHE A 131 -10.91 -0.62 -4.19
C PHE A 131 -12.31 -1.19 -4.44
N SER A 132 -13.26 -0.84 -3.57
CA SER A 132 -14.66 -1.21 -3.72
C SER A 132 -15.55 -0.02 -3.39
N ALA A 133 -16.22 0.54 -4.41
CA ALA A 133 -16.96 1.80 -4.30
C ALA A 133 -16.11 2.92 -3.65
N ASN A 134 -16.49 3.37 -2.44
CA ASN A 134 -15.78 4.40 -1.68
C ASN A 134 -14.84 3.83 -0.61
N GLN A 135 -14.49 2.55 -0.71
CA GLN A 135 -13.61 1.86 0.23
C GLN A 135 -12.27 1.50 -0.38
N LEU A 136 -11.25 1.53 0.46
CA LEU A 136 -9.93 0.96 0.24
C LEU A 136 -9.75 -0.15 1.28
N ILE A 137 -9.59 -1.39 0.82
CA ILE A 137 -9.28 -2.54 1.64
C ILE A 137 -7.79 -2.79 1.54
N VAL A 138 -7.11 -2.97 2.68
CA VAL A 138 -5.68 -3.21 2.77
C VAL A 138 -5.43 -4.49 3.56
N THR A 139 -4.57 -5.36 3.05
CA THR A 139 -4.12 -6.59 3.70
C THR A 139 -2.60 -6.75 3.58
N SER A 140 -2.03 -7.63 4.41
CA SER A 140 -0.61 -7.99 4.27
C SER A 140 -0.37 -8.84 3.02
N THR A 141 0.78 -8.66 2.38
CA THR A 141 1.27 -9.60 1.37
C THR A 141 2.02 -10.79 1.98
N ARG A 142 2.23 -10.80 3.30
CA ARG A 142 2.89 -11.90 4.00
C ARG A 142 1.89 -12.97 4.38
N SER A 143 2.24 -14.24 4.15
CA SER A 143 1.36 -15.37 4.46
C SER A 143 1.18 -15.62 5.96
N ASP A 144 2.05 -15.08 6.80
CA ASP A 144 2.03 -15.20 8.26
C ASP A 144 1.31 -14.03 8.96
N GLU A 145 0.73 -13.10 8.20
CA GLU A 145 -0.05 -11.99 8.70
C GLU A 145 -1.48 -12.06 8.14
N HIS A 146 -2.48 -12.05 9.02
CA HIS A 146 -3.90 -12.24 8.64
C HIS A 146 -4.78 -11.05 9.05
N TRP A 147 -4.19 -9.87 9.23
CA TRP A 147 -4.96 -8.67 9.49
C TRP A 147 -5.58 -8.12 8.18
N LYS A 148 -6.71 -7.43 8.32
CA LYS A 148 -7.42 -6.74 7.24
C LYS A 148 -7.92 -5.40 7.75
N VAL A 149 -7.71 -4.34 6.97
CA VAL A 149 -8.20 -3.00 7.29
C VAL A 149 -9.08 -2.49 6.16
N THR A 150 -10.28 -2.05 6.51
CA THR A 150 -11.17 -1.37 5.57
C THR A 150 -11.23 0.11 5.91
N TRP A 151 -10.86 0.92 4.93
CA TRP A 151 -10.92 2.37 4.99
C TRP A 151 -12.03 2.89 4.09
N GLN A 152 -12.66 3.99 4.49
CA GLN A 152 -13.65 4.70 3.70
C GLN A 152 -13.11 6.08 3.36
N ARG A 153 -13.29 6.53 2.12
CA ARG A 153 -12.93 7.90 1.73
C ARG A 153 -13.74 8.91 2.55
N TYR A 154 -13.09 9.99 3.00
CA TYR A 154 -13.77 11.13 3.60
C TYR A 154 -14.74 11.82 2.63
#